data_AF-A0A150INU3-F1
#
_entry.id   AF-A0A150INU3-F1
#
_cell.length_a   1.000
_cell.length_b   1.000
_cell.length_c   1.000
_cell.angle_alpha   90.00
_cell.angle_beta   90.00
_cell.angle_gamma   90.00
#
_symmetry.space_group_name_H-M   'P 1'
#
loop_
_entity.id
_entity.type
_entity.pdbx_description
1 polymer ?
#
loop_
_entity_poly.entity_id
_entity_poly.type
_entity_poly.pdbx_seq_one_letter_code
_entity_poly.pdbx_strand_id
1 'polypeptide(L)'
;MKIADYVIIEAGFGADLGAEKFLNVVSRKGEFYPSTIVLVVTCKAIKYHGGLKDIITYHDEEAFLKGLKNVEKHIDNLKQFGVPVVVSINKFDFDRDQELEMIKSLCSKKDVPVAVSKMFSEGGKGGIDLANIVLDLTKQKNNFKPLYELSDDLEKKIETIAEKIYGAKRVIYETKPKKKLELYKKLGYGNLPVCIAKTQLSLSDDKNLIGVPPPFDLEVTDVELASGAGYIVVVCGNINLMPGLSRSPAAVKMDIDDKGNIKGLF
;
A
#
# COMPACT_ATOMS: atom_id res chain seq x y z
N MET A 1 -15.89 -8.39 -13.56
CA MET A 1 -15.19 -8.22 -14.86
C MET A 1 -16.01 -8.77 -16.05
N LYS A 2 -17.36 -8.78 -15.99
CA LYS A 2 -18.19 -9.38 -17.06
C LYS A 2 -18.88 -8.36 -17.97
N ILE A 3 -18.81 -7.08 -17.63
CA ILE A 3 -19.59 -5.99 -18.26
C ILE A 3 -18.70 -4.86 -18.81
N ALA A 4 -17.38 -4.97 -18.66
CA ALA A 4 -16.41 -3.98 -19.10
C ALA A 4 -15.09 -4.69 -19.45
N ASP A 5 -14.40 -4.20 -20.47
CA ASP A 5 -13.11 -4.72 -20.92
C ASP A 5 -11.98 -4.38 -19.92
N TYR A 6 -12.10 -3.24 -19.25
CA TYR A 6 -11.16 -2.76 -18.25
C TYR A 6 -11.90 -2.46 -16.94
N VAL A 7 -11.38 -2.98 -15.83
CA VAL A 7 -11.89 -2.73 -14.49
C VAL A 7 -10.77 -2.16 -13.64
N ILE A 8 -10.90 -0.91 -13.23
CA ILE A 8 -9.96 -0.24 -12.33
C ILE A 8 -10.48 -0.43 -10.90
N ILE A 9 -9.60 -0.89 -10.04
CA ILE A 9 -9.86 -1.14 -8.62
C ILE A 9 -8.67 -0.64 -7.82
N GLU A 10 -8.93 -0.20 -6.60
CA GLU A 10 -7.90 0.24 -5.66
C GLU A 10 -7.94 -0.59 -4.38
N ALA A 11 -6.83 -0.55 -3.66
CA ALA A 11 -6.73 -1.11 -2.32
C ALA A 11 -6.32 0.02 -1.38
N GLY A 12 -6.89 0.03 -0.17
CA GLY A 12 -6.59 1.06 0.83
C GLY A 12 -5.14 1.00 1.31
N PHE A 13 -4.62 2.16 1.75
CA PHE A 13 -3.24 2.37 2.20
C PHE A 13 -2.17 2.17 1.12
N GLY A 14 -0.90 2.12 1.53
CA GLY A 14 0.24 1.89 0.64
C GLY A 14 0.30 0.47 0.08
N ALA A 15 1.18 0.24 -0.90
CA ALA A 15 1.33 -1.05 -1.56
C ALA A 15 1.82 -2.17 -0.61
N ASP A 16 2.46 -1.81 0.50
CA ASP A 16 2.86 -2.74 1.56
C ASP A 16 1.67 -3.36 2.29
N LEU A 17 0.53 -2.68 2.37
CA LEU A 17 -0.69 -3.20 2.99
C LEU A 17 -1.77 -3.52 1.96
N GLY A 18 -2.20 -2.51 1.20
CA GLY A 18 -3.33 -2.62 0.28
C GLY A 18 -3.04 -3.60 -0.85
N ALA A 19 -1.98 -3.34 -1.62
CA ALA A 19 -1.64 -4.19 -2.76
C ALA A 19 -1.23 -5.60 -2.31
N GLU A 20 -0.43 -5.73 -1.25
CA GLU A 20 -0.07 -7.03 -0.66
C GLU A 20 -1.31 -7.88 -0.34
N LYS A 21 -2.27 -7.33 0.41
CA LYS A 21 -3.52 -8.04 0.76
C LYS A 21 -4.39 -8.30 -0.45
N PHE A 22 -4.45 -7.35 -1.38
CA PHE A 22 -5.22 -7.53 -2.60
C PHE A 22 -4.68 -8.71 -3.42
N LEU A 23 -3.35 -8.84 -3.54
CA LEU A 23 -2.69 -9.88 -4.33
C LEU A 23 -2.67 -11.24 -3.59
N ASN A 24 -2.41 -11.26 -2.29
CA ASN A 24 -2.30 -12.50 -1.50
C ASN A 24 -3.62 -13.01 -0.90
N VAL A 25 -4.67 -12.18 -0.80
CA VAL A 25 -5.96 -12.58 -0.21
C VAL A 25 -7.08 -12.43 -1.22
N VAL A 26 -7.34 -11.21 -1.69
CA VAL A 26 -8.53 -10.90 -2.51
C VAL A 26 -8.46 -11.60 -3.87
N SER A 27 -7.37 -11.44 -4.59
CA SER A 27 -7.15 -12.00 -5.93
C SER A 27 -7.17 -13.53 -5.90
N ARG A 28 -6.57 -14.13 -4.87
CA ARG A 28 -6.60 -15.59 -4.69
C ARG A 28 -8.00 -16.10 -4.42
N LYS A 29 -8.74 -15.47 -3.50
CA LYS A 29 -10.10 -15.90 -3.14
C LYS A 29 -11.10 -15.63 -4.26
N GLY A 30 -10.93 -14.55 -5.00
CA GLY A 30 -11.79 -14.16 -6.10
C GLY A 30 -11.47 -14.85 -7.43
N GLU A 31 -10.35 -15.60 -7.50
CA GLU A 31 -9.86 -16.25 -8.72
C GLU A 31 -9.71 -15.27 -9.89
N PHE A 32 -9.27 -14.04 -9.59
CA PHE A 32 -8.96 -13.02 -10.57
C PHE A 32 -7.63 -12.36 -10.23
N TYR A 33 -6.85 -12.01 -11.25
CA TYR A 33 -5.51 -11.47 -11.07
C TYR A 33 -5.37 -10.17 -11.87
N PRO A 34 -4.68 -9.15 -11.33
CA PRO A 34 -4.54 -7.88 -12.03
C PRO A 34 -3.60 -8.02 -13.22
N SER A 35 -3.99 -7.44 -14.37
CA SER A 35 -3.14 -7.37 -15.56
C SER A 35 -2.01 -6.35 -15.45
N THR A 36 -2.20 -5.31 -14.65
CA THR A 36 -1.18 -4.29 -14.37
C THR A 36 -1.48 -3.61 -13.03
N ILE A 37 -0.46 -2.98 -12.44
CA ILE A 37 -0.56 -2.24 -11.19
C ILE A 37 -0.08 -0.81 -11.41
N VAL A 38 -0.88 0.18 -10.98
CA VAL A 38 -0.49 1.59 -10.94
C VAL A 38 -0.04 1.96 -9.54
N LEU A 39 1.22 2.35 -9.38
CA LEU A 39 1.76 2.90 -8.13
C LEU A 39 1.68 4.42 -8.17
N VAL A 40 0.77 5.01 -7.40
CA VAL A 40 0.61 6.47 -7.33
C VAL A 40 1.61 7.07 -6.35
N VAL A 41 2.29 8.14 -6.77
CA VAL A 41 3.28 8.88 -5.95
C VAL A 41 3.10 10.39 -6.09
N THR A 42 3.62 11.16 -5.13
CA THR A 42 3.62 12.63 -5.16
C THR A 42 4.95 13.16 -4.62
N CYS A 43 5.43 14.30 -5.13
CA CYS A 43 6.65 14.93 -4.64
C CYS A 43 6.53 15.29 -3.15
N LYS A 44 5.36 15.77 -2.71
CA LYS A 44 5.10 16.09 -1.29
C LYS A 44 5.24 14.88 -0.35
N ALA A 45 4.76 13.70 -0.76
CA ALA A 45 4.89 12.48 0.06
C ALA A 45 6.35 11.99 0.09
N ILE A 46 7.06 12.10 -1.03
CA ILE A 46 8.49 11.78 -1.10
C ILE A 46 9.28 12.71 -0.15
N LYS A 47 9.02 14.02 -0.18
CA LYS A 47 9.61 14.99 0.77
C LYS A 47 9.32 14.64 2.23
N TYR A 48 8.08 14.29 2.55
CA TYR A 48 7.70 13.82 3.88
C TYR A 48 8.52 12.61 4.31
N HIS A 49 8.63 11.59 3.44
CA HIS A 49 9.44 10.39 3.71
C HIS A 49 10.96 10.66 3.77
N GLY A 50 11.41 11.78 3.21
CA GLY A 50 12.75 12.33 3.39
C GLY A 50 13.02 12.93 4.77
N GLY A 51 11.96 13.24 5.53
CA GLY A 51 12.04 13.90 6.83
C GLY A 51 11.70 15.38 6.82
N LEU A 52 11.24 15.93 5.70
CA LEU A 52 10.80 17.32 5.64
C LEU A 52 9.42 17.48 6.30
N LYS A 53 9.33 18.44 7.23
CA LYS A 53 8.05 18.87 7.83
C LYS A 53 7.29 19.83 6.92
N ASP A 54 8.02 20.76 6.31
CA ASP A 54 7.49 21.64 5.28
C ASP A 54 7.66 20.98 3.90
N ILE A 55 6.56 20.42 3.40
CA ILE A 55 6.50 19.67 2.15
C ILE A 55 6.06 20.54 0.96
N ILE A 56 5.77 21.82 1.17
CA ILE A 56 5.24 22.72 0.13
C ILE A 56 6.29 23.76 -0.25
N THR A 57 6.78 24.53 0.73
CA THR A 57 7.62 25.70 0.46
C THR A 57 9.11 25.37 0.43
N TYR A 58 9.55 24.40 1.23
CA TYR A 58 10.96 24.00 1.30
C TYR A 58 11.33 22.95 0.25
N HIS A 59 12.56 23.04 -0.24
CA HIS A 59 13.14 22.09 -1.18
C HIS A 59 14.53 21.68 -0.73
N ASP A 60 14.75 20.38 -0.69
CA ASP A 60 15.97 19.73 -0.24
C ASP A 60 16.16 18.46 -1.06
N GLU A 61 17.16 18.49 -1.94
CA GLU A 61 17.45 17.38 -2.84
C GLU A 61 17.89 16.13 -2.08
N GLU A 62 18.62 16.28 -0.97
CA GLU A 62 19.09 15.16 -0.16
C GLU A 62 17.91 14.49 0.55
N ALA A 63 17.00 15.28 1.13
CA ALA A 63 15.78 14.77 1.71
C ALA A 63 14.90 14.08 0.64
N PHE A 64 14.79 14.65 -0.55
CA PHE A 64 14.04 14.05 -1.66
C PHE A 64 14.63 12.69 -2.07
N LEU A 65 15.96 12.60 -2.23
CA LEU A 65 16.66 11.34 -2.52
C LEU A 65 16.45 10.29 -1.44
N LYS A 66 16.46 10.70 -0.16
CA LYS A 66 16.16 9.81 0.96
C LYS A 66 14.72 9.30 0.91
N GLY A 67 13.77 10.18 0.59
CA GLY A 67 12.36 9.83 0.43
C GLY A 67 12.08 8.91 -0.77
N LEU A 68 12.82 9.08 -1.87
CA LEU A 68 12.70 8.24 -3.07
C LEU A 68 12.97 6.75 -2.79
N LYS A 69 13.78 6.43 -1.78
CA LYS A 69 14.00 5.05 -1.34
C LYS A 69 12.70 4.34 -0.94
N ASN A 70 11.71 5.09 -0.43
CA ASN A 70 10.39 4.51 -0.13
C ASN A 70 9.64 4.10 -1.40
N VAL A 71 9.65 4.95 -2.43
CA VAL A 71 9.06 4.63 -3.75
C VAL A 71 9.76 3.44 -4.38
N GLU A 72 11.10 3.43 -4.34
CA GLU A 72 11.93 2.31 -4.78
C GLU A 72 11.53 1.00 -4.10
N LYS A 73 11.38 1.00 -2.78
CA LYS A 73 10.96 -0.18 -2.02
C LYS A 73 9.57 -0.67 -2.43
N HIS A 74 8.61 0.23 -2.67
CA HIS A 74 7.28 -0.17 -3.17
C HIS A 74 7.33 -0.73 -4.59
N ILE A 75 8.15 -0.18 -5.49
CA ILE A 75 8.37 -0.75 -6.83
C ILE A 75 8.93 -2.17 -6.70
N ASP A 76 9.97 -2.36 -5.89
CA ASP A 76 10.61 -3.67 -5.69
C ASP A 76 9.62 -4.67 -5.09
N ASN A 77 8.78 -4.24 -4.14
CA ASN A 77 7.72 -5.07 -3.57
C ASN A 77 6.71 -5.53 -4.62
N LEU A 78 6.22 -4.61 -5.46
CA LEU A 78 5.22 -4.93 -6.49
C LEU A 78 5.80 -5.86 -7.58
N LYS A 79 7.07 -5.67 -7.96
CA LYS A 79 7.74 -6.53 -8.94
C LYS A 79 7.82 -8.00 -8.51
N GLN A 80 7.89 -8.29 -7.21
CA GLN A 80 7.93 -9.66 -6.69
C GLN A 80 6.69 -10.49 -7.05
N PHE A 81 5.56 -9.84 -7.34
CA PHE A 81 4.33 -10.52 -7.73
C PHE A 81 4.28 -10.88 -9.21
N GLY A 82 5.24 -10.45 -10.04
CA GLY A 82 5.28 -10.80 -11.47
C GLY A 82 4.22 -10.11 -12.33
N VAL A 83 3.62 -9.02 -11.83
CA VAL A 83 2.63 -8.19 -12.54
C VAL A 83 3.31 -6.93 -13.10
N PRO A 84 3.04 -6.52 -14.35
CA PRO A 84 3.54 -5.25 -14.90
C PRO A 84 3.14 -4.04 -14.05
N VAL A 85 4.10 -3.18 -13.72
CA VAL A 85 3.91 -2.00 -12.87
C VAL A 85 4.14 -0.72 -13.67
N VAL A 86 3.35 0.32 -13.42
CA VAL A 86 3.58 1.70 -13.87
C VAL A 86 3.52 2.64 -12.67
N VAL A 87 4.40 3.65 -12.65
CA VAL A 87 4.34 4.72 -11.66
C VAL A 87 3.51 5.90 -12.21
N SER A 88 2.54 6.37 -11.43
CA SER A 88 1.78 7.58 -11.74
C SER A 88 2.17 8.69 -10.77
N ILE A 89 2.88 9.71 -11.25
CA ILE A 89 3.20 10.90 -10.47
C ILE A 89 2.00 11.84 -10.50
N ASN A 90 1.27 11.98 -9.40
CA ASN A 90 0.21 12.98 -9.31
C ASN A 90 0.82 14.36 -9.06
N LYS A 91 0.77 15.23 -10.09
CA LYS A 91 1.44 16.55 -10.10
C LYS A 91 0.65 17.60 -9.33
N PHE A 92 1.35 18.35 -8.50
CA PHE A 92 0.87 19.57 -7.85
C PHE A 92 1.55 20.82 -8.43
N ASP A 93 0.93 21.97 -8.27
CA ASP A 93 1.42 23.25 -8.84
C ASP A 93 2.79 23.67 -8.29
N PHE A 94 3.12 23.25 -7.07
CA PHE A 94 4.40 23.54 -6.41
C PHE A 94 5.48 22.48 -6.65
N ASP A 95 5.19 21.43 -7.42
CA ASP A 95 6.19 20.40 -7.75
C ASP A 95 7.20 20.95 -8.77
N ARG A 96 8.49 20.74 -8.50
CA ARG A 96 9.56 21.22 -9.38
C ARG A 96 9.87 20.19 -10.47
N ASP A 97 10.26 20.67 -11.64
CA ASP A 97 10.64 19.78 -12.74
C ASP A 97 11.81 18.85 -12.36
N GLN A 98 12.78 19.35 -11.58
CA GLN A 98 13.88 18.52 -11.06
C GLN A 98 13.37 17.34 -10.21
N GLU A 99 12.38 17.55 -9.34
CA GLU A 99 11.80 16.49 -8.50
C GLU A 99 11.10 15.43 -9.37
N LEU A 100 10.39 15.86 -10.41
CA LEU A 100 9.76 14.97 -11.39
C LEU A 100 10.80 14.14 -12.16
N GLU A 101 11.90 14.76 -12.60
CA GLU A 101 12.98 14.08 -13.30
C GLU A 101 13.70 13.06 -12.40
N MET A 102 13.84 13.34 -11.10
CA MET A 102 14.41 12.36 -10.16
C MET A 102 13.53 11.13 -10.01
N ILE A 103 12.20 11.29 -9.96
CA ILE A 103 11.27 10.14 -9.96
C ILE A 103 11.37 9.37 -11.27
N LYS A 104 11.39 10.05 -12.42
CA LYS A 104 11.54 9.40 -13.73
C LYS A 104 12.85 8.64 -13.86
N SER A 105 13.94 9.21 -13.35
CA SER A 105 15.27 8.57 -13.32
C SER A 105 15.26 7.30 -12.49
N LEU A 106 14.62 7.32 -11.31
CA LEU A 106 14.42 6.11 -10.50
C LEU A 106 13.63 5.03 -11.28
N CYS A 107 12.51 5.42 -11.89
CA CYS A 107 11.66 4.50 -12.64
C CYS A 107 12.41 3.88 -13.83
N SER A 108 13.20 4.68 -14.56
CA SER A 108 14.07 4.20 -15.65
C SER A 108 15.14 3.23 -15.16
N LYS A 109 15.83 3.52 -14.05
CA LYS A 109 16.81 2.59 -13.42
C LYS A 109 16.16 1.28 -12.99
N LYS A 110 14.91 1.34 -12.58
CA LYS A 110 14.13 0.16 -12.17
C LYS A 110 13.46 -0.54 -13.34
N ASP A 111 13.56 -0.05 -14.58
CA ASP A 111 12.81 -0.57 -15.72
C ASP A 111 11.30 -0.64 -15.42
N VAL A 112 10.73 0.52 -15.11
CA VAL A 112 9.31 0.74 -14.83
C VAL A 112 8.84 1.98 -15.58
N PRO A 113 7.79 1.87 -16.41
CA PRO A 113 7.16 3.03 -17.04
C PRO A 113 6.63 4.02 -16.02
N VAL A 114 6.61 5.30 -16.39
CA VAL A 114 6.14 6.38 -15.52
C VAL A 114 5.35 7.40 -16.32
N ALA A 115 4.24 7.87 -15.76
CA ALA A 115 3.43 8.96 -16.29
C ALA A 115 3.26 10.06 -15.25
N VAL A 116 3.29 11.32 -15.71
CA VAL A 116 2.86 12.47 -14.91
C VAL A 116 1.36 12.64 -15.13
N SER A 117 0.58 12.56 -14.06
CA SER A 117 -0.87 12.70 -14.07
C SER A 117 -1.28 14.08 -13.57
N LYS A 118 -2.19 14.71 -14.30
CA LYS A 118 -2.86 15.99 -13.96
C LYS A 118 -4.38 15.82 -13.84
N MET A 119 -4.84 14.59 -13.56
CA MET A 119 -6.27 14.28 -13.56
C MET A 119 -7.10 15.11 -12.57
N PHE A 120 -6.48 15.61 -11.49
CA PHE A 120 -7.16 16.47 -10.53
C PHE A 120 -7.61 17.81 -11.15
N SER A 121 -6.75 18.46 -11.93
CA SER A 121 -7.04 19.78 -12.53
C SER A 121 -7.64 19.67 -13.94
N GLU A 122 -7.29 18.63 -14.70
CA GLU A 122 -7.67 18.50 -16.12
C GLU A 122 -8.68 17.37 -16.38
N GLY A 123 -9.15 16.67 -15.34
CA GLY A 123 -10.04 15.51 -15.47
C GLY A 123 -9.40 14.38 -16.28
N GLY A 124 -10.21 13.61 -17.00
CA GLY A 124 -9.71 12.46 -17.78
C GLY A 124 -8.64 12.79 -18.81
N LYS A 125 -8.60 14.03 -19.33
CA LYS A 125 -7.56 14.47 -20.28
C LYS A 125 -6.16 14.44 -19.65
N GLY A 126 -6.06 14.81 -18.38
CA GLY A 126 -4.80 14.80 -17.64
C GLY A 126 -4.27 13.39 -17.30
N GLY A 127 -4.97 12.33 -17.70
CA GLY A 127 -4.61 10.93 -17.47
C GLY A 127 -4.38 10.10 -18.74
N ILE A 128 -4.43 10.70 -19.93
CA ILE A 128 -4.33 9.97 -21.21
C ILE A 128 -2.99 9.23 -21.32
N ASP A 129 -1.89 9.86 -20.94
CA ASP A 129 -0.56 9.23 -21.00
C ASP A 129 -0.48 8.00 -20.09
N LEU A 130 -0.99 8.11 -18.85
CA LEU A 130 -1.08 6.98 -17.93
C LEU A 130 -1.96 5.87 -18.51
N ALA A 131 -3.12 6.22 -19.07
CA ALA A 131 -4.05 5.27 -19.67
C ALA A 131 -3.40 4.50 -20.83
N ASN A 132 -2.66 5.19 -21.72
CA ASN A 132 -1.95 4.55 -22.82
C ASN A 132 -0.88 3.58 -22.33
N ILE A 133 -0.07 3.97 -21.34
CA ILE A 133 0.92 3.08 -20.74
C ILE A 133 0.24 1.85 -20.12
N VAL A 134 -0.84 2.05 -19.36
CA VAL A 134 -1.63 0.96 -18.76
C VAL A 134 -2.15 0.00 -19.83
N LEU A 135 -2.71 0.52 -20.93
CA LEU A 135 -3.20 -0.29 -22.05
C LEU A 135 -2.08 -1.13 -22.65
N ASP A 136 -0.88 -0.59 -22.83
CA ASP A 136 0.24 -1.34 -23.38
C ASP A 136 0.78 -2.39 -22.40
N LEU A 137 0.84 -2.07 -21.11
CA LEU A 137 1.21 -3.03 -20.07
C LEU A 137 0.22 -4.20 -19.97
N THR A 138 -1.08 -3.97 -20.19
CA THR A 138 -2.08 -5.06 -20.18
C THR A 138 -1.89 -6.09 -21.29
N LYS A 139 -1.15 -5.75 -22.35
CA LYS A 139 -0.83 -6.67 -23.47
C LYS A 139 0.43 -7.49 -23.20
N GLN A 140 1.22 -7.15 -22.17
CA GLN A 140 2.45 -7.85 -21.85
C GLN A 140 2.19 -9.17 -21.11
N LYS A 141 3.23 -10.01 -21.05
CA LYS A 141 3.16 -11.26 -20.29
C LYS A 141 3.00 -10.96 -18.79
N ASN A 142 1.97 -11.55 -18.20
CA ASN A 142 1.74 -11.51 -16.77
C ASN A 142 2.14 -12.85 -16.15
N ASN A 143 3.08 -12.82 -15.21
CA ASN A 143 3.55 -14.01 -14.49
C ASN A 143 3.11 -13.94 -13.01
N PHE A 144 1.88 -13.48 -12.77
CA PHE A 144 1.36 -13.31 -11.42
C PHE A 144 1.64 -14.52 -10.53
N LYS A 145 2.27 -14.27 -9.38
CA LYS A 145 2.46 -15.27 -8.33
C LYS A 145 2.24 -14.64 -6.95
N PRO A 146 1.48 -15.29 -6.04
CA PRO A 146 1.44 -14.91 -4.63
C PRO A 146 2.83 -14.98 -3.98
N LEU A 147 3.04 -14.25 -2.89
CA LEU A 147 4.33 -14.25 -2.18
C LEU A 147 4.64 -15.59 -1.49
N TYR A 148 3.59 -16.33 -1.12
CA TYR A 148 3.64 -17.56 -0.34
C TYR A 148 2.54 -18.54 -0.77
N GLU A 149 2.76 -19.83 -0.52
CA GLU A 149 1.78 -20.88 -0.80
C GLU A 149 0.79 -21.03 0.36
N LEU A 150 -0.45 -21.44 0.07
CA LEU A 150 -1.43 -21.67 1.15
C LEU A 150 -1.03 -22.84 2.04
N SER A 151 -0.26 -23.80 1.53
CA SER A 151 0.27 -24.92 2.31
C SER A 151 1.42 -24.55 3.24
N ASP A 152 1.98 -23.35 3.10
CA ASP A 152 3.06 -22.90 3.99
C ASP A 152 2.53 -22.74 5.43
N ASP A 153 3.38 -23.02 6.41
CA ASP A 153 3.07 -22.76 7.82
C ASP A 153 2.68 -21.29 8.03
N LEU A 154 1.76 -21.03 8.94
CA LEU A 154 1.25 -19.68 9.21
C LEU A 154 2.38 -18.70 9.56
N GLU A 155 3.31 -19.14 10.40
CA GLU A 155 4.49 -18.38 10.78
C GLU A 155 5.36 -18.05 9.56
N LYS A 156 5.54 -19.01 8.63
CA LYS A 156 6.32 -18.81 7.41
C LYS A 156 5.66 -17.78 6.48
N LYS A 157 4.33 -17.78 6.38
CA LYS A 157 3.58 -16.77 5.61
C LYS A 157 3.81 -15.37 6.17
N ILE A 158 3.73 -15.22 7.49
CA ILE A 158 3.95 -13.94 8.19
C ILE A 158 5.38 -13.45 7.98
N GLU A 159 6.38 -14.32 8.20
CA GLU A 159 7.80 -14.02 7.98
C GLU A 159 8.08 -13.61 6.54
N THR A 160 7.46 -14.31 5.56
CA THR A 160 7.63 -14.00 4.15
C THR A 160 7.17 -12.59 3.81
N ILE A 161 6.01 -12.16 4.33
CA ILE A 161 5.53 -10.78 4.13
C ILE A 161 6.46 -9.80 4.86
N ALA A 162 6.81 -10.08 6.11
CA ALA A 162 7.62 -9.19 6.93
C ALA A 162 9.00 -8.92 6.30
N GLU A 163 9.69 -9.97 5.85
CA GLU A 163 11.00 -9.86 5.23
C GLU A 163 10.90 -9.19 3.85
N LYS A 164 10.06 -9.73 2.96
CA LYS A 164 10.05 -9.33 1.55
C LYS A 164 9.39 -7.99 1.31
N ILE A 165 8.27 -7.72 1.99
CA ILE A 165 7.47 -6.50 1.77
C ILE A 165 7.92 -5.40 2.72
N TYR A 166 8.03 -5.69 4.02
CA TYR A 166 8.36 -4.65 5.00
C TYR A 166 9.86 -4.41 5.14
N GLY A 167 10.69 -5.42 4.83
CA GLY A 167 12.13 -5.36 5.10
C GLY A 167 12.48 -5.59 6.57
N ALA A 168 11.61 -6.25 7.32
CA ALA A 168 11.86 -6.63 8.71
C ALA A 168 12.95 -7.70 8.77
N LYS A 169 13.80 -7.64 9.79
CA LYS A 169 14.88 -8.62 10.02
C LYS A 169 14.33 -9.96 10.53
N ARG A 170 13.31 -9.91 11.38
CA ARG A 170 12.63 -11.07 11.97
C ARG A 170 11.26 -10.67 12.47
N VAL A 171 10.45 -11.68 12.75
CA VAL A 171 9.14 -11.54 13.40
C VAL A 171 9.27 -12.02 14.84
N ILE A 172 8.85 -11.18 15.79
CA ILE A 172 8.81 -11.49 17.21
C ILE A 172 7.36 -11.72 17.60
N TYR A 173 7.07 -12.85 18.24
CA TYR A 173 5.73 -13.20 18.67
C TYR A 173 5.62 -13.10 20.19
N GLU A 174 4.57 -12.42 20.65
CA GLU A 174 4.15 -12.56 22.03
C GLU A 174 3.65 -13.99 22.34
N THR A 175 3.55 -14.33 23.63
CA THR A 175 3.10 -15.65 24.08
C THR A 175 1.68 -15.97 23.61
N LYS A 176 0.78 -14.97 23.64
CA LYS A 176 -0.64 -15.11 23.27
C LYS A 176 -0.82 -15.48 21.78
N PRO A 177 -0.28 -14.72 20.80
CA PRO A 177 -0.44 -15.05 19.40
C PRO A 177 0.16 -16.41 19.03
N LYS A 178 1.32 -16.78 19.61
CA LYS A 178 1.93 -18.09 19.37
C LYS A 178 1.00 -19.25 19.74
N LYS A 179 0.32 -19.18 20.89
CA LYS A 179 -0.67 -20.19 21.31
C LYS A 179 -1.89 -20.23 20.40
N LYS A 180 -2.36 -19.07 19.93
CA LYS A 180 -3.50 -18.99 19.00
C LYS A 180 -3.16 -19.58 17.62
N LEU A 181 -1.97 -19.31 17.07
CA LEU A 181 -1.53 -19.89 15.79
C LEU A 181 -1.47 -21.42 15.86
N GLU A 182 -0.90 -21.98 16.93
CA GLU A 182 -0.94 -23.41 17.23
C GLU A 182 -2.36 -23.99 17.26
N LEU A 183 -3.29 -23.30 17.93
CA LEU A 183 -4.70 -23.70 17.98
C LEU A 183 -5.34 -23.67 16.58
N TYR A 184 -5.11 -22.62 15.80
CA TYR A 184 -5.68 -22.49 14.45
C TYR A 184 -5.17 -23.57 13.50
N LYS A 185 -3.89 -23.95 13.59
CA LYS A 185 -3.33 -25.10 12.87
C LYS A 185 -4.07 -26.40 13.24
N LYS A 186 -4.26 -26.67 14.54
CA LYS A 186 -4.99 -27.86 15.03
C LYS A 186 -6.46 -27.90 14.61
N LEU A 187 -7.10 -26.74 14.48
CA LEU A 187 -8.49 -26.61 14.04
C LEU A 187 -8.65 -26.65 12.50
N GLY A 188 -7.57 -26.87 11.74
CA GLY A 188 -7.62 -26.99 10.29
C GLY A 188 -7.55 -25.66 9.52
N TYR A 189 -7.27 -24.54 10.20
CA TYR A 189 -7.15 -23.21 9.57
C TYR A 189 -5.73 -22.85 9.13
N GLY A 190 -4.78 -23.79 9.19
CA GLY A 190 -3.37 -23.56 8.83
C GLY A 190 -3.17 -23.15 7.37
N ASN A 191 -4.10 -23.54 6.48
CA ASN A 191 -4.02 -23.23 5.05
C ASN A 191 -4.65 -21.88 4.67
N LEU A 192 -5.18 -21.12 5.62
CA LEU A 192 -5.70 -19.80 5.33
C LEU A 192 -4.56 -18.81 4.99
N PRO A 193 -4.82 -17.79 4.16
CA PRO A 193 -3.92 -16.66 3.99
C PRO A 193 -3.90 -15.80 5.26
N VAL A 194 -2.86 -14.98 5.36
CA VAL A 194 -2.66 -14.05 6.49
C VAL A 194 -2.88 -12.62 6.06
N CYS A 195 -3.44 -11.80 6.95
CA CYS A 195 -3.68 -10.37 6.76
C CYS A 195 -3.00 -9.61 7.91
N ILE A 196 -1.85 -9.00 7.64
CA ILE A 196 -1.12 -8.25 8.66
C ILE A 196 -1.78 -6.87 8.86
N ALA A 197 -2.12 -6.57 10.11
CA ALA A 197 -2.65 -5.31 10.57
C ALA A 197 -1.56 -4.59 11.35
N LYS A 198 -0.95 -3.57 10.73
CA LYS A 198 0.06 -2.67 11.31
C LYS A 198 -0.27 -1.23 10.92
N THR A 199 0.50 -0.27 11.43
CA THR A 199 0.44 1.12 10.97
C THR A 199 0.64 1.23 9.45
N GLN A 200 -0.15 2.09 8.82
CA GLN A 200 -0.02 2.46 7.40
C GLN A 200 1.02 3.53 7.14
N LEU A 201 1.56 4.16 8.20
CA LEU A 201 2.45 5.32 8.11
C LEU A 201 3.94 4.93 7.94
N SER A 202 4.26 3.66 8.11
CA SER A 202 5.61 3.11 7.98
C SER A 202 5.57 1.72 7.36
N LEU A 203 6.67 1.31 6.73
CA LEU A 203 6.91 -0.10 6.40
C LEU A 203 7.03 -0.95 7.67
N SER A 204 7.53 -0.40 8.79
CA SER A 204 7.53 -1.07 10.08
C SER A 204 6.20 -0.95 10.82
N ASP A 205 6.13 -1.50 12.03
CA ASP A 205 5.02 -1.33 12.98
C ASP A 205 5.12 -0.04 13.82
N ASP A 206 6.21 0.73 13.71
CA ASP A 206 6.37 2.05 14.33
C ASP A 206 6.05 3.17 13.34
N LYS A 207 4.96 3.90 13.59
CA LYS A 207 4.48 5.00 12.75
C LYS A 207 5.49 6.16 12.59
N ASN A 208 6.48 6.27 13.47
CA ASN A 208 7.46 7.35 13.43
C ASN A 208 8.65 7.03 12.51
N LEU A 209 8.83 5.77 12.13
CA LEU A 209 9.91 5.34 11.23
C LEU A 209 9.49 5.53 9.77
N ILE A 210 9.57 6.76 9.28
CA ILE A 210 9.22 7.11 7.90
C ILE A 210 10.27 6.65 6.87
N GLY A 211 9.86 6.57 5.60
CA GLY A 211 10.76 6.29 4.48
C GLY A 211 11.03 4.80 4.34
N VAL A 212 12.31 4.42 4.27
CA VAL A 212 12.75 3.03 4.47
C VAL A 212 13.36 2.96 5.87
N PRO A 213 12.72 2.29 6.84
CA PRO A 213 13.21 2.20 8.20
C PRO A 213 14.63 1.60 8.27
N PRO A 214 15.43 1.95 9.30
CA PRO A 214 16.61 1.15 9.65
C PRO A 214 16.18 -0.29 10.01
N PRO A 215 17.11 -1.25 10.09
CA PRO A 215 16.78 -2.64 10.46
C PRO A 215 15.90 -2.70 11.71
N PHE A 216 14.74 -3.35 11.59
CA PHE A 216 13.74 -3.46 12.64
C PHE A 216 13.18 -4.88 12.71
N ASP A 217 12.58 -5.21 13.84
CA ASP A 217 11.85 -6.46 14.05
C ASP A 217 10.35 -6.15 14.01
N LEU A 218 9.55 -7.02 13.41
CA LEU A 218 8.09 -6.88 13.41
C LEU A 218 7.53 -7.58 14.65
N GLU A 219 6.84 -6.85 15.52
CA GLU A 219 6.24 -7.41 16.74
C GLU A 219 4.78 -7.79 16.51
N VAL A 220 4.46 -9.07 16.69
CA VAL A 220 3.10 -9.63 16.63
C VAL A 220 2.54 -9.68 18.05
N THR A 221 1.55 -8.84 18.31
CA THR A 221 0.92 -8.65 19.61
C THR A 221 -0.35 -9.49 19.77
N ASP A 222 -1.08 -9.76 18.67
CA ASP A 222 -2.20 -10.68 18.66
C ASP A 222 -2.43 -11.33 17.30
N VAL A 223 -3.25 -12.38 17.27
CA VAL A 223 -3.82 -12.92 16.03
C VAL A 223 -5.31 -13.20 16.22
N GLU A 224 -6.10 -13.02 15.16
CA GLU A 224 -7.54 -13.28 15.17
C GLU A 224 -7.95 -14.08 13.94
N LEU A 225 -8.83 -15.06 14.14
CA LEU A 225 -9.37 -15.87 13.05
C LEU A 225 -10.63 -15.21 12.50
N ALA A 226 -10.58 -14.74 11.25
CA ALA A 226 -11.75 -14.28 10.51
C ALA A 226 -12.30 -15.43 9.66
N SER A 227 -12.88 -16.46 10.28
CA SER A 227 -13.26 -17.72 9.62
C SER A 227 -14.25 -17.53 8.46
N GLY A 228 -15.25 -16.64 8.61
CA GLY A 228 -16.20 -16.34 7.53
C GLY A 228 -15.54 -15.61 6.34
N ALA A 229 -14.57 -14.73 6.63
CA ALA A 229 -13.82 -14.04 5.60
C ALA A 229 -12.72 -14.92 4.98
N GLY A 230 -12.28 -15.96 5.68
CA GLY A 230 -11.32 -16.96 5.19
C GLY A 230 -9.87 -16.49 5.25
N TYR A 231 -9.47 -15.77 6.31
CA TYR A 231 -8.08 -15.39 6.56
C TYR A 231 -7.80 -15.23 8.06
N ILE A 232 -6.51 -15.19 8.43
CA ILE A 232 -6.05 -14.92 9.80
C ILE A 232 -5.52 -13.49 9.86
N VAL A 233 -6.07 -12.68 10.75
CA VAL A 233 -5.59 -11.32 11.03
C VAL A 233 -4.40 -11.42 11.97
N VAL A 234 -3.29 -10.79 11.61
CA VAL A 234 -2.07 -10.74 12.42
C VAL A 234 -1.87 -9.31 12.87
N VAL A 235 -2.06 -9.06 14.15
CA VAL A 235 -2.02 -7.72 14.74
C VAL A 235 -0.59 -7.42 15.16
N CYS A 236 -0.04 -6.32 14.62
CA CYS A 236 1.32 -5.88 14.89
C CYS A 236 1.34 -4.48 15.47
N GLY A 237 2.25 -4.27 16.43
CA GLY A 237 2.35 -3.04 17.20
C GLY A 237 1.05 -2.67 17.92
N ASN A 238 0.90 -1.38 18.21
CA ASN A 238 -0.27 -0.84 18.92
C ASN A 238 -1.23 -0.16 17.93
N ILE A 239 -2.09 -0.95 17.28
CA ILE A 239 -3.11 -0.45 16.35
C ILE A 239 -4.47 -0.28 17.04
N ASN A 240 -5.09 0.89 16.85
CA ASN A 240 -6.46 1.12 17.28
C ASN A 240 -7.43 0.52 16.26
N LEU A 241 -8.21 -0.48 16.68
CA LEU A 241 -9.30 -1.04 15.87
C LEU A 241 -10.57 -0.18 15.94
N MET A 242 -10.66 0.76 16.88
CA MET A 242 -11.82 1.63 17.09
C MET A 242 -11.36 3.09 17.20
N PRO A 243 -11.43 3.89 16.12
CA PRO A 243 -11.08 5.30 16.19
C PRO A 243 -12.11 6.08 17.00
N GLY A 244 -11.65 6.96 17.89
CA GLY A 244 -12.50 7.92 18.60
C GLY A 244 -12.77 9.18 17.78
N LEU A 245 -13.75 9.98 18.21
CA LEU A 245 -13.99 11.31 17.65
C LEU A 245 -12.86 12.28 18.02
N SER A 246 -12.61 13.26 17.16
CA SER A 246 -11.69 14.36 17.45
C SER A 246 -12.28 15.32 18.49
N ARG A 247 -11.45 16.22 19.06
CA ARG A 247 -11.91 17.25 20.00
C ARG A 247 -13.00 18.17 19.40
N SER A 248 -13.00 18.37 18.09
CA SER A 248 -14.00 19.16 17.36
C SER A 248 -14.48 18.35 16.16
N PRO A 249 -15.48 17.47 16.36
CA PRO A 249 -15.99 16.60 15.31
C PRO A 249 -16.63 17.42 14.18
N ALA A 250 -16.43 17.01 12.93
CA ALA A 250 -17.07 17.64 11.78
C ALA A 250 -18.61 17.67 11.92
N ALA A 251 -19.20 16.68 12.60
CA ALA A 251 -20.63 16.59 12.90
C ALA A 251 -21.23 17.86 13.53
N VAL A 252 -20.45 18.62 14.30
CA VAL A 252 -20.94 19.87 14.94
C VAL A 252 -21.22 20.96 13.89
N LYS A 253 -20.60 20.89 12.71
CA LYS A 253 -20.77 21.83 11.60
C LYS A 253 -21.67 21.31 10.49
N MET A 254 -22.16 20.08 10.62
CA MET A 254 -23.04 19.47 9.63
C MET A 254 -24.46 19.98 9.82
N ASP A 255 -25.09 20.39 8.72
CA ASP A 255 -26.45 20.93 8.72
C ASP A 255 -27.12 20.73 7.35
N ILE A 256 -28.43 20.93 7.27
CA ILE A 256 -29.20 20.92 6.03
C ILE A 256 -30.06 22.19 5.95
N ASP A 257 -29.93 22.95 4.85
CA ASP A 257 -30.76 24.14 4.68
C ASP A 257 -32.20 23.81 4.25
N ASP A 258 -33.08 24.81 4.28
CA ASP A 258 -34.50 24.65 3.91
C ASP A 258 -34.73 24.18 2.46
N LYS A 259 -33.69 24.21 1.62
CA LYS A 259 -33.73 23.73 0.23
C LYS A 259 -33.18 22.31 0.09
N GLY A 260 -32.76 21.68 1.19
CA GLY A 260 -32.19 20.34 1.22
C GLY A 260 -30.70 20.29 0.90
N ASN A 261 -29.97 21.42 0.89
CA ASN A 261 -28.53 21.42 0.66
C ASN A 261 -27.79 21.07 1.96
N ILE A 262 -26.95 20.04 1.89
CA ILE A 262 -26.13 19.60 3.01
C ILE A 262 -24.88 20.48 3.13
N LYS A 263 -24.58 20.95 4.34
CA LYS A 263 -23.41 21.76 4.68
C LYS A 263 -22.47 20.95 5.59
N GLY A 264 -21.17 21.22 5.47
CA GLY A 264 -20.16 20.68 6.39
C GLY A 264 -19.83 19.19 6.24
N LEU A 265 -20.28 18.54 5.15
CA LEU A 265 -20.02 17.13 4.87
C LEU A 265 -18.68 16.90 4.14
N PHE A 266 -18.27 17.83 3.28
CA PHE A 266 -17.01 17.84 2.53
C PHE A 266 -16.43 19.25 2.47
#